data_AF-A0A961YJR6-F1
#
_entry.id   AF-A0A961YJR6-F1
#
_cell.length_a   1.000
_cell.length_b   1.000
_cell.length_c   1.000
_cell.angle_alpha   90.00
_cell.angle_beta   90.00
_cell.angle_gamma   90.00
#
_symmetry.space_group_name_H-M   'P 1'
#
loop_
_entity.id
_entity.type
_entity.pdbx_description
1 polymer ?
#
loop_
_entity_poly.entity_id
_entity_poly.type
_entity_poly.pdbx_seq_one_letter_code
_entity_poly.pdbx_strand_id
1 'polypeptide(L)'
;VRAGVFEARLLAPLPAQSDEEEEELSTNESSVVLRFSLTGGGVADRCRFLTGGDAEVAIWHRLWQRHGDDNPDWLSYDVLQTPHHCSWRSLSFDSWRDLGEDAEVDEDARSALSQTRKGAVIVASSKPIKDDDDNPPHHRAKREYLDIVDGDDDRFFCTDEHRDDEGLTLEFEVKASGIVRKLAKAAALAAPALGISATAAHARQHG
;
A
#
# COMPACT_ATOMS: atom_id res chain seq x y z
N VAL A 1 -22.50 21.24 10.92
CA VAL A 1 -21.46 20.25 10.53
C VAL A 1 -21.58 19.09 11.50
N ARG A 2 -22.04 17.90 11.06
CA ARG A 2 -21.97 16.73 11.95
C ARG A 2 -20.48 16.37 12.06
N ALA A 3 -20.00 16.30 13.30
CA ALA A 3 -18.64 15.90 13.64
C ALA A 3 -18.33 14.51 13.07
N GLY A 4 -17.05 14.29 12.76
CA GLY A 4 -16.50 13.21 11.95
C GLY A 4 -17.08 11.82 12.25
N VAL A 5 -17.56 11.18 11.19
CA VAL A 5 -17.91 9.76 11.21
C VAL A 5 -16.62 8.98 11.01
N PHE A 6 -16.34 8.09 11.96
CA PHE A 6 -15.26 7.12 11.92
C PHE A 6 -15.89 5.74 12.10
N GLU A 7 -15.56 4.82 11.21
CA GLU A 7 -15.92 3.41 11.32
C GLU A 7 -14.66 2.56 11.20
N ALA A 8 -14.50 1.56 12.06
CA ALA A 8 -13.46 0.55 11.94
C ALA A 8 -14.13 -0.82 11.84
N ARG A 9 -13.75 -1.59 10.84
CA ARG A 9 -14.17 -2.98 10.67
C ARG A 9 -13.02 -3.91 11.01
N LEU A 10 -13.21 -4.73 12.04
CA LEU A 10 -12.31 -5.82 12.41
C LEU A 10 -12.61 -7.03 11.51
N LEU A 11 -11.60 -7.48 10.78
CA LEU A 11 -11.68 -8.59 9.83
C LEU A 11 -10.93 -9.83 10.35
N ALA A 12 -9.83 -9.64 11.08
CA ALA A 12 -9.09 -10.70 11.76
C ALA A 12 -8.60 -10.22 13.14
N PRO A 13 -8.38 -11.10 14.13
CA PRO A 13 -8.32 -12.56 14.04
C PRO A 13 -9.67 -13.21 13.72
N LEU A 14 -9.63 -14.30 12.96
CA LEU A 14 -10.80 -15.12 12.64
C LEU A 14 -10.99 -16.17 13.74
N PRO A 15 -12.22 -16.42 14.21
CA PRO A 15 -12.47 -17.53 15.12
C PRO A 15 -12.28 -18.85 14.36
N ALA A 16 -11.47 -19.77 14.90
CA ALA A 16 -11.34 -21.12 14.37
C ALA A 16 -12.67 -21.87 14.47
N GLN A 17 -13.01 -22.64 13.44
CA GLN A 17 -14.21 -23.48 13.37
C GLN A 17 -13.88 -24.98 13.51
N SER A 18 -12.59 -25.35 13.49
CA SER A 18 -12.09 -26.70 13.74
C SER A 18 -10.68 -26.67 14.36
N ASP A 19 -10.25 -27.79 14.93
CA ASP A 19 -8.90 -27.95 15.51
C ASP A 19 -7.79 -27.82 14.44
N GLU A 20 -8.05 -28.29 13.21
CA GLU A 20 -7.14 -28.10 12.06
C GLU A 20 -7.04 -26.61 11.68
N GLU A 21 -8.14 -25.87 11.73
CA GLU A 21 -8.13 -24.43 11.48
C GLU A 21 -7.43 -23.67 12.61
N GLU A 22 -7.55 -24.14 13.86
CA GLU A 22 -6.85 -23.59 15.02
C GLU A 22 -5.33 -23.76 14.86
N GLU A 23 -4.83 -24.90 14.38
CA GLU A 23 -3.39 -25.10 14.15
C GLU A 23 -2.84 -24.18 13.04
N GLU A 24 -3.59 -23.98 11.95
CA GLU A 24 -3.19 -23.07 10.87
C GLU A 24 -3.31 -21.58 11.24
N LEU A 25 -4.34 -21.20 11.98
CA LEU A 25 -4.52 -19.84 12.51
C LEU A 25 -3.53 -19.55 13.63
N SER A 26 -3.14 -20.57 14.40
CA SER A 26 -2.17 -20.44 15.50
C SER A 26 -0.75 -20.19 15.07
N THR A 27 -0.40 -20.55 13.84
CA THR A 27 0.90 -20.21 13.26
C THR A 27 0.93 -18.75 12.75
N ASN A 28 -0.24 -18.18 12.42
CA ASN A 28 -0.42 -16.79 11.97
C ASN A 28 -0.88 -15.85 13.10
N GLU A 29 -0.83 -16.34 14.35
CA GLU A 29 -1.47 -15.77 15.54
C GLU A 29 -0.96 -14.37 15.88
N SER A 30 -1.74 -13.35 15.50
CA SER A 30 -1.98 -12.09 16.22
C SER A 30 -2.24 -10.92 15.29
N SER A 31 -2.07 -11.10 13.97
CA SER A 31 -2.27 -10.03 13.02
C SER A 31 -3.72 -9.56 13.02
N VAL A 32 -3.90 -8.30 13.38
CA VAL A 32 -5.20 -7.63 13.42
C VAL A 32 -5.42 -6.99 12.06
N VAL A 33 -6.38 -7.52 11.30
CA VAL A 33 -6.78 -6.93 10.02
C VAL A 33 -7.93 -5.95 10.26
N LEU A 34 -7.70 -4.68 9.94
CA LEU A 34 -8.64 -3.59 10.17
C LEU A 34 -8.83 -2.75 8.91
N ARG A 35 -10.09 -2.43 8.62
CA ARG A 35 -10.45 -1.45 7.60
C ARG A 35 -11.13 -0.25 8.24
N PHE A 36 -10.44 0.88 8.27
CA PHE A 36 -10.97 2.16 8.72
C PHE A 36 -11.70 2.88 7.59
N SER A 37 -12.76 3.59 7.91
CA SER A 37 -13.48 4.50 7.04
C SER A 37 -13.47 5.90 7.65
N LEU A 38 -12.93 6.86 6.91
CA LEU A 38 -12.62 8.21 7.35
C LEU A 38 -13.46 9.23 6.60
N THR A 39 -13.95 10.23 7.34
CA THR A 39 -14.63 11.39 6.77
C THR A 39 -13.62 12.34 6.10
N GLY A 40 -13.96 12.88 4.93
CA GLY A 40 -13.16 13.85 4.18
C GLY A 40 -13.98 15.04 3.72
N GLY A 41 -13.58 16.26 4.10
CA GLY A 41 -14.29 17.50 3.74
C GLY A 41 -15.80 17.48 4.06
N GLY A 42 -16.19 16.82 5.16
CA GLY A 42 -17.59 16.68 5.58
C GLY A 42 -18.38 15.53 4.94
N VAL A 43 -17.74 14.73 4.08
CA VAL A 43 -18.34 13.55 3.42
C VAL A 43 -17.86 12.29 4.14
N ALA A 44 -18.79 11.44 4.62
CA ALA A 44 -18.46 10.16 5.24
C ALA A 44 -17.86 9.17 4.22
N ASP A 45 -17.08 8.19 4.70
CA ASP A 45 -16.49 7.13 3.88
C ASP A 45 -15.68 7.61 2.67
N ARG A 46 -14.97 8.73 2.86
CA ARG A 46 -14.21 9.39 1.80
C ARG A 46 -12.80 8.83 1.61
N CYS A 47 -12.27 8.17 2.64
CA CYS A 47 -11.06 7.39 2.56
C CYS A 47 -11.23 6.11 3.39
N ARG A 48 -10.96 4.96 2.78
CA ARG A 48 -10.80 3.70 3.46
C ARG A 48 -9.34 3.34 3.57
N PHE A 49 -8.87 3.10 4.78
CA PHE A 49 -7.51 2.64 5.06
C PHE A 49 -7.57 1.18 5.52
N LEU A 50 -6.97 0.27 4.75
CA LEU A 50 -6.85 -1.14 5.08
C LEU A 50 -5.43 -1.45 5.55
N THR A 51 -5.32 -2.10 6.70
CA THR A 51 -4.05 -2.60 7.24
C THR A 51 -4.25 -4.01 7.77
N GLY A 52 -3.26 -4.88 7.54
CA GLY A 52 -3.29 -6.27 7.97
C GLY A 52 -2.27 -6.64 9.03
N GLY A 53 -1.46 -5.68 9.51
CA GLY A 53 -0.25 -6.01 10.27
C GLY A 53 0.62 -6.97 9.46
N ASP A 54 1.02 -8.08 10.07
CA ASP A 54 1.86 -9.11 9.46
C ASP A 54 1.05 -10.33 8.99
N ALA A 55 -0.22 -10.13 8.64
CA ALA A 55 -1.08 -11.21 8.14
C ALA A 55 -0.47 -11.85 6.88
N GLU A 56 -0.17 -13.14 6.96
CA GLU A 56 0.28 -13.97 5.84
C GLU A 56 -0.90 -14.46 4.99
N VAL A 57 -0.57 -15.14 3.88
CA VAL A 57 -1.47 -15.60 2.83
C VAL A 57 -2.69 -16.34 3.37
N ALA A 58 -2.53 -17.17 4.40
CA ALA A 58 -3.64 -17.97 4.94
C ALA A 58 -4.78 -17.11 5.51
N ILE A 59 -4.46 -15.94 6.06
CA ILE A 59 -5.46 -14.99 6.58
C ILE A 59 -6.19 -14.32 5.40
N TRP A 60 -5.46 -13.85 4.39
CA TRP A 60 -6.04 -13.18 3.23
C TRP A 60 -6.90 -14.12 2.38
N HIS A 61 -6.42 -15.34 2.14
CA HIS A 61 -7.15 -16.43 1.50
C HIS A 61 -8.50 -16.66 2.18
N ARG A 62 -8.48 -16.88 3.51
CA ARG A 62 -9.72 -17.09 4.30
C ARG A 62 -10.65 -15.88 4.29
N LEU A 63 -10.11 -14.67 4.38
CA LEU A 63 -10.91 -13.45 4.31
C LEU A 63 -11.65 -13.36 2.97
N TRP A 64 -11.00 -13.72 1.88
CA TRP A 64 -11.66 -13.79 0.58
C TRP A 64 -12.70 -14.90 0.53
N GLN A 65 -12.37 -16.13 0.94
CA GLN A 65 -13.33 -17.24 0.98
C GLN A 65 -14.60 -16.90 1.78
N ARG A 66 -14.46 -16.12 2.87
CA ARG A 66 -15.59 -15.74 3.73
C ARG A 66 -16.41 -14.55 3.20
N HIS A 67 -15.79 -13.64 2.44
CA HIS A 67 -16.39 -12.34 2.13
C HIS A 67 -16.40 -11.99 0.65
N GLY A 68 -15.66 -12.67 -0.21
CA GLY A 68 -15.47 -12.33 -1.63
C GLY A 68 -16.76 -12.39 -2.44
N ASP A 69 -17.63 -13.37 -2.16
CA ASP A 69 -18.90 -13.52 -2.87
C ASP A 69 -19.97 -12.51 -2.40
N ASP A 70 -20.14 -12.39 -1.09
CA ASP A 70 -21.27 -11.64 -0.50
C ASP A 70 -20.92 -10.21 -0.09
N ASN A 71 -19.67 -9.96 0.30
CA ASN A 71 -19.23 -8.73 0.97
C ASN A 71 -17.83 -8.24 0.53
N PRO A 72 -17.44 -8.28 -0.76
CA PRO A 72 -16.09 -7.90 -1.18
C PRO A 72 -15.75 -6.44 -0.83
N ASP A 73 -16.76 -5.56 -0.76
CA ASP A 73 -16.59 -4.16 -0.34
C ASP A 73 -16.05 -4.02 1.10
N TRP A 74 -16.15 -5.03 1.95
CA TRP A 74 -15.56 -4.99 3.29
C TRP A 74 -14.04 -4.94 3.28
N LEU A 75 -13.43 -5.40 2.19
CA LEU A 75 -12.00 -5.36 1.95
C LEU A 75 -11.61 -4.15 1.09
N SER A 76 -12.56 -3.33 0.64
CA SER A 76 -12.22 -2.23 -0.27
C SER A 76 -11.51 -1.07 0.41
N TYR A 77 -10.55 -0.46 -0.29
CA TYR A 77 -9.69 0.58 0.25
C TYR A 77 -9.34 1.68 -0.75
N ASP A 78 -9.05 2.87 -0.21
CA ASP A 78 -8.39 3.98 -0.91
C ASP A 78 -6.88 3.99 -0.59
N VAL A 79 -6.48 3.47 0.57
CA VAL A 79 -5.08 3.28 0.96
C VAL A 79 -4.91 1.89 1.56
N LEU A 80 -4.02 1.09 0.98
CA LEU A 80 -3.57 -0.18 1.57
C LEU A 80 -2.18 0.02 2.17
N GLN A 81 -2.02 -0.31 3.45
CA GLN A 81 -0.69 -0.63 3.98
C GLN A 81 -0.41 -2.09 3.62
N THR A 82 0.64 -2.34 2.83
CA THR A 82 0.97 -3.72 2.44
C THR A 82 1.16 -4.57 3.69
N PRO A 83 0.53 -5.76 3.77
CA PRO A 83 0.74 -6.66 4.89
C PRO A 83 2.20 -7.09 4.96
N HIS A 84 2.69 -7.29 6.20
CA HIS A 84 4.01 -7.78 6.52
C HIS A 84 5.13 -7.08 5.72
N HIS A 85 5.10 -5.74 5.68
CA HIS A 85 6.10 -4.92 4.98
C HIS A 85 6.29 -5.26 3.49
N CYS A 86 5.24 -5.68 2.77
CA CYS A 86 5.32 -6.12 1.38
C CYS A 86 6.05 -7.48 1.24
N SER A 87 5.77 -8.39 2.17
CA SER A 87 6.26 -9.78 2.13
C SER A 87 5.62 -10.58 1.00
N TRP A 88 6.40 -11.47 0.39
CA TRP A 88 5.84 -12.51 -0.50
C TRP A 88 4.87 -13.44 0.24
N ARG A 89 5.10 -13.65 1.55
CA ARG A 89 4.29 -14.53 2.40
C ARG A 89 2.86 -14.06 2.57
N SER A 90 2.55 -12.80 2.25
CA SER A 90 1.18 -12.29 2.28
C SER A 90 0.38 -12.62 1.02
N LEU A 91 1.04 -13.07 -0.05
CA LEU A 91 0.43 -13.35 -1.36
C LEU A 91 0.50 -14.83 -1.76
N SER A 92 1.34 -15.63 -1.12
CA SER A 92 1.61 -16.99 -1.60
C SER A 92 1.95 -17.95 -0.46
N PHE A 93 1.47 -19.18 -0.58
CA PHE A 93 1.90 -20.32 0.22
C PHE A 93 3.26 -20.86 -0.24
N ASP A 94 3.63 -20.60 -1.49
CA ASP A 94 4.87 -21.04 -2.09
C ASP A 94 6.08 -20.29 -1.55
N SER A 95 7.15 -21.04 -1.31
CA SER A 95 8.43 -20.49 -0.92
C SER A 95 9.14 -19.91 -2.14
N TRP A 96 9.27 -18.57 -2.20
CA TRP A 96 10.08 -17.92 -3.23
C TRP A 96 11.52 -18.45 -3.27
N ARG A 97 12.10 -18.74 -2.10
CA ARG A 97 13.47 -19.24 -2.01
C ARG A 97 13.65 -20.58 -2.72
N ASP A 98 12.62 -21.43 -2.72
CA ASP A 98 12.70 -22.78 -3.26
C ASP A 98 12.23 -22.84 -4.72
N LEU A 99 11.23 -22.03 -5.09
CA LEU A 99 10.57 -22.08 -6.40
C LEU A 99 10.94 -20.90 -7.32
N GLY A 100 11.43 -19.77 -6.78
CA GLY A 100 11.69 -18.57 -7.57
C GLY A 100 10.47 -18.13 -8.36
N GLU A 101 10.64 -17.88 -9.67
CA GLU A 101 9.55 -17.48 -10.57
C GLU A 101 8.48 -18.58 -10.79
N ASP A 102 8.76 -19.83 -10.43
CA ASP A 102 7.75 -20.90 -10.46
C ASP A 102 6.81 -20.83 -9.24
N ALA A 103 7.07 -19.94 -8.26
CA ALA A 103 6.18 -19.71 -7.12
C ALA A 103 4.88 -19.02 -7.58
N GLU A 104 3.74 -19.60 -7.24
CA GLU A 104 2.44 -19.11 -7.66
C GLU A 104 1.81 -18.19 -6.62
N VAL A 105 1.06 -17.19 -7.08
CA VAL A 105 0.27 -16.32 -6.21
C VAL A 105 -1.02 -17.06 -5.83
N ASP A 106 -1.42 -17.00 -4.57
CA ASP A 106 -2.74 -17.47 -4.15
C ASP A 106 -3.82 -16.49 -4.66
N GLU A 107 -4.69 -16.96 -5.56
CA GLU A 107 -5.68 -16.13 -6.24
C GLU A 107 -6.66 -15.46 -5.26
N ASP A 108 -7.01 -16.13 -4.18
CA ASP A 108 -7.94 -15.63 -3.17
C ASP A 108 -7.30 -14.53 -2.31
N ALA A 109 -6.08 -14.75 -1.82
CA ALA A 109 -5.32 -13.74 -1.09
C ALA A 109 -5.10 -12.49 -1.94
N ARG A 110 -4.73 -12.68 -3.22
CA ARG A 110 -4.60 -11.59 -4.18
C ARG A 110 -5.93 -10.88 -4.40
N SER A 111 -7.03 -11.61 -4.54
CA SER A 111 -8.37 -11.04 -4.71
C SER A 111 -8.80 -10.22 -3.50
N ALA A 112 -8.54 -10.69 -2.27
CA ALA A 112 -8.78 -9.90 -1.07
C ALA A 112 -7.98 -8.60 -1.04
N LEU A 113 -6.71 -8.66 -1.45
CA LEU A 113 -5.81 -7.51 -1.48
C LEU A 113 -6.04 -6.57 -2.68
N SER A 114 -6.80 -6.98 -3.69
CA SER A 114 -7.03 -6.20 -4.92
C SER A 114 -8.35 -5.43 -4.93
N GLN A 115 -9.01 -5.25 -3.79
CA GLN A 115 -10.28 -4.51 -3.68
C GLN A 115 -10.05 -2.98 -3.71
N THR A 116 -9.41 -2.49 -4.77
CA THR A 116 -9.07 -1.08 -4.91
C THR A 116 -10.30 -0.22 -5.19
N ARG A 117 -10.38 0.94 -4.54
CA ARG A 117 -11.24 2.04 -4.99
C ARG A 117 -10.51 2.87 -6.05
N LYS A 118 -11.27 3.68 -6.79
CA LYS A 118 -10.70 4.51 -7.86
C LYS A 118 -9.60 5.43 -7.30
N GLY A 119 -8.39 5.30 -7.84
CA GLY A 119 -7.24 6.09 -7.43
C GLY A 119 -6.62 5.63 -6.10
N ALA A 120 -6.92 4.41 -5.66
CA ALA A 120 -6.31 3.84 -4.47
C ALA A 120 -4.80 3.75 -4.61
N VAL A 121 -4.11 3.89 -3.48
CA VAL A 121 -2.65 3.80 -3.38
C VAL A 121 -2.24 2.68 -2.43
N ILE A 122 -1.05 2.14 -2.66
CA ILE A 122 -0.45 1.09 -1.85
C ILE A 122 0.82 1.64 -1.21
N VAL A 123 0.97 1.40 0.09
CA VAL A 123 2.09 1.89 0.89
C VAL A 123 2.79 0.72 1.56
N ALA A 124 4.03 0.48 1.16
CA ALA A 124 4.94 -0.43 1.83
C ALA A 124 5.69 0.30 2.94
N SER A 125 5.37 -0.05 4.19
CA SER A 125 6.13 0.43 5.35
C SER A 125 7.39 -0.40 5.50
N SER A 126 8.42 -0.14 4.71
CA SER A 126 9.63 -0.96 4.64
C SER A 126 10.88 -0.13 4.32
N LYS A 127 12.06 -0.77 4.39
CA LYS A 127 13.27 -0.33 3.68
C LYS A 127 13.01 -0.31 2.15
N PRO A 128 13.87 0.33 1.33
CA PRO A 128 13.75 0.30 -0.12
C PRO A 128 13.66 -1.14 -0.63
N ILE A 129 12.74 -1.37 -1.58
CA ILE A 129 12.48 -2.70 -2.13
C ILE A 129 13.37 -2.91 -3.35
N LYS A 130 14.38 -3.78 -3.19
CA LYS A 130 15.37 -4.09 -4.21
C LYS A 130 15.16 -5.47 -4.79
N ASP A 131 15.66 -5.69 -5.99
CA ASP A 131 15.69 -6.99 -6.65
C ASP A 131 16.89 -7.81 -6.17
N ASP A 132 16.86 -8.25 -4.90
CA ASP A 132 17.97 -8.92 -4.20
C ASP A 132 17.53 -10.10 -3.32
N ASP A 133 16.36 -10.69 -3.60
CA ASP A 133 15.75 -11.83 -2.87
C ASP A 133 15.46 -11.59 -1.37
N ASP A 134 15.65 -10.36 -0.86
CA ASP A 134 15.26 -10.00 0.50
C ASP A 134 13.76 -10.22 0.74
N ASN A 135 13.39 -10.73 1.91
CA ASN A 135 11.99 -10.94 2.30
C ASN A 135 11.80 -10.85 3.83
N PRO A 136 11.06 -9.86 4.38
CA PRO A 136 10.44 -8.71 3.72
C PRO A 136 11.35 -7.44 3.72
N PRO A 137 11.06 -6.43 2.86
CA PRO A 137 10.11 -6.44 1.73
C PRO A 137 10.63 -7.29 0.58
N HIS A 138 9.74 -7.76 -0.30
CA HIS A 138 10.11 -8.64 -1.43
C HIS A 138 9.79 -8.04 -2.80
N HIS A 139 10.73 -8.09 -3.75
CA HIS A 139 10.56 -7.50 -5.08
C HIS A 139 9.43 -8.15 -5.91
N ARG A 140 9.28 -9.47 -5.86
CA ARG A 140 8.14 -10.15 -6.51
C ARG A 140 6.79 -9.68 -5.97
N ALA A 141 6.70 -9.46 -4.65
CA ALA A 141 5.47 -8.98 -4.02
C ALA A 141 5.16 -7.54 -4.47
N LYS A 142 6.19 -6.68 -4.55
CA LYS A 142 6.05 -5.34 -5.13
C LYS A 142 5.49 -5.37 -6.55
N ARG A 143 5.96 -6.29 -7.40
CA ARG A 143 5.41 -6.47 -8.77
C ARG A 143 3.91 -6.76 -8.76
N GLU A 144 3.44 -7.63 -7.86
CA GLU A 144 2.01 -7.91 -7.71
C GLU A 144 1.20 -6.71 -7.22
N TYR A 145 1.70 -5.98 -6.21
CA TYR A 145 1.01 -4.79 -5.72
C TYR A 145 0.98 -3.67 -6.78
N LEU A 146 2.04 -3.50 -7.57
CA LEU A 146 2.04 -2.58 -8.70
C LEU A 146 0.99 -2.98 -9.74
N ASP A 147 0.87 -4.27 -10.07
CA ASP A 147 -0.17 -4.75 -10.99
C ASP A 147 -1.59 -4.51 -10.47
N ILE A 148 -1.82 -4.65 -9.15
CA ILE A 148 -3.11 -4.31 -8.50
C ILE A 148 -3.50 -2.83 -8.72
N VAL A 149 -2.51 -1.95 -8.89
CA VAL A 149 -2.72 -0.53 -9.25
C VAL A 149 -2.38 -0.25 -10.72
N ASP A 150 -2.69 -1.18 -11.61
CA ASP A 150 -2.56 -1.05 -13.07
C ASP A 150 -1.14 -0.71 -13.56
N GLY A 151 -0.11 -1.08 -12.80
CA GLY A 151 1.29 -0.76 -13.09
C GLY A 151 1.65 0.72 -12.90
N ASP A 152 0.83 1.48 -12.17
CA ASP A 152 1.05 2.90 -11.91
C ASP A 152 2.02 3.12 -10.74
N ASP A 153 3.29 3.37 -11.05
CA ASP A 153 4.33 3.64 -10.06
C ASP A 153 4.02 4.86 -9.17
N ASP A 154 3.20 5.81 -9.63
CA ASP A 154 2.77 6.97 -8.82
C ASP A 154 1.71 6.59 -7.76
N ARG A 155 1.28 5.32 -7.74
CA ARG A 155 0.31 4.78 -6.75
C ARG A 155 0.91 3.73 -5.82
N PHE A 156 2.20 3.42 -5.92
CA PHE A 156 2.91 2.56 -4.98
C PHE A 156 4.03 3.35 -4.28
N PHE A 157 4.05 3.34 -2.96
CA PHE A 157 5.03 4.10 -2.18
C PHE A 157 5.76 3.22 -1.17
N CYS A 158 7.08 3.36 -1.08
CA CYS A 158 7.87 2.82 0.03
C CYS A 158 8.20 3.94 1.01
N THR A 159 7.91 3.76 2.30
CA THR A 159 8.07 4.83 3.29
C THR A 159 9.50 5.34 3.41
N ASP A 160 10.51 4.46 3.33
CA ASP A 160 11.92 4.85 3.47
C ASP A 160 12.47 5.61 2.26
N GLU A 161 11.81 5.51 1.11
CA GLU A 161 12.16 6.24 -0.12
C GLU A 161 11.55 7.66 -0.16
N HIS A 162 10.69 8.01 0.79
CA HIS A 162 9.93 9.26 0.80
C HIS A 162 10.17 10.15 2.02
N ARG A 163 11.19 9.86 2.83
CA ARG A 163 11.60 10.73 3.95
C ARG A 163 12.00 12.13 3.44
N ASP A 164 11.42 13.16 4.04
CA ASP A 164 11.94 14.52 3.93
C ASP A 164 13.09 14.77 4.92
N ASP A 165 13.70 15.96 4.83
CA ASP A 165 14.80 16.41 5.69
C ASP A 165 14.39 16.49 7.18
N GLU A 166 13.08 16.54 7.47
CA GLU A 166 12.51 16.54 8.84
C GLU A 166 12.19 15.12 9.35
N GLY A 167 12.39 14.09 8.52
CA GLY A 167 12.15 12.69 8.84
C GLY A 167 10.70 12.23 8.69
N LEU A 168 9.83 13.05 8.08
CA LEU A 168 8.45 12.66 7.76
C LEU A 168 8.45 11.83 6.47
N THR A 169 7.86 10.65 6.51
CA THR A 169 7.93 9.64 5.43
C THR A 169 6.87 9.86 4.35
N LEU A 170 5.58 9.98 4.70
CA LEU A 170 4.49 10.16 3.72
C LEU A 170 3.28 10.79 4.41
N GLU A 171 2.72 11.87 3.83
CA GLU A 171 1.47 12.48 4.33
C GLU A 171 0.39 12.50 3.24
N PHE A 172 -0.80 12.01 3.59
CA PHE A 172 -2.00 12.07 2.75
C PHE A 172 -3.09 12.89 3.46
N GLU A 173 -3.68 13.81 2.73
CA GLU A 173 -4.83 14.60 3.18
C GLU A 173 -6.13 14.00 2.64
N VAL A 174 -7.10 13.74 3.51
CA VAL A 174 -8.42 13.25 3.11
C VAL A 174 -9.35 14.44 2.85
N LYS A 175 -9.52 14.81 1.57
CA LYS A 175 -10.38 15.92 1.14
C LYS A 175 -11.75 15.41 0.71
N ALA A 176 -12.72 16.33 0.51
CA ALA A 176 -14.02 15.99 -0.09
C ALA A 176 -13.89 15.37 -1.50
N SER A 177 -12.78 15.62 -2.20
CA SER A 177 -12.47 15.02 -3.50
C SER A 177 -11.84 13.63 -3.41
N GLY A 178 -11.42 13.17 -2.23
CA GLY A 178 -10.67 11.93 -2.04
C GLY A 178 -9.32 12.18 -1.36
N ILE A 179 -8.45 11.18 -1.38
CA ILE A 179 -7.09 11.30 -0.85
C ILE A 179 -6.21 12.14 -1.77
N VAL A 180 -5.35 12.98 -1.17
CA VAL A 180 -4.34 13.76 -1.91
C VAL A 180 -3.02 13.66 -1.15
N ARG A 181 -1.97 13.18 -1.82
CA ARG A 181 -0.61 13.20 -1.26
C ARG A 181 -0.17 14.65 -1.06
N LYS A 182 0.29 15.00 0.14
CA LYS A 182 0.98 16.27 0.36
C LYS A 182 2.43 16.10 -0.03
N LEU A 183 2.88 16.94 -0.96
CA LEU A 183 4.29 17.05 -1.30
C LEU A 183 4.95 17.95 -0.25
N ALA A 184 6.08 17.51 0.31
CA ALA A 184 6.92 18.38 1.12
C ALA A 184 7.28 19.63 0.29
N LYS A 185 7.19 20.81 0.91
CA LYS A 185 7.63 22.04 0.24
C LYS A 185 9.14 21.94 0.05
N ALA A 186 9.60 21.84 -1.20
CA ALA A 186 11.01 22.08 -1.49
C ALA A 186 11.39 23.45 -0.92
N ALA A 187 12.37 23.49 -0.02
CA ALA A 187 12.98 24.74 0.38
C ALA A 187 13.56 25.37 -0.89
N ALA A 188 12.99 26.48 -1.33
CA ALA A 188 13.54 27.23 -2.45
C ALA A 188 14.94 27.70 -2.06
N LEU A 189 15.98 27.03 -2.56
CA LEU A 189 17.35 27.50 -2.45
C LEU A 189 17.45 28.83 -3.20
N ALA A 190 17.46 29.94 -2.45
CA ALA A 190 17.85 31.23 -2.98
C ALA A 190 19.34 31.15 -3.32
N ALA A 191 19.67 31.01 -4.61
CA ALA A 191 21.04 31.15 -5.08
C ALA A 191 21.49 32.61 -4.86
N PRO A 192 22.63 32.88 -4.19
CA PRO A 192 23.21 34.21 -4.23
C PRO A 192 23.73 34.44 -5.66
N ALA A 193 23.25 35.52 -6.28
CA ALA A 193 23.80 36.02 -7.52
C ALA A 193 25.28 36.38 -7.32
N LEU A 194 26.18 35.54 -7.83
CA LEU A 194 27.57 35.90 -8.07
C LEU A 194 27.78 35.86 -9.58
N GLY A 195 27.71 37.05 -10.17
CA GLY A 195 27.90 37.26 -11.59
C GLY A 195 29.33 36.95 -12.01
N ILE A 196 29.48 36.27 -13.15
CA ILE A 196 30.62 36.44 -14.03
C ILE A 196 30.10 36.33 -15.48
N SER A 197 30.26 37.45 -16.18
CA SER A 197 30.29 37.72 -17.64
C SER A 197 29.43 36.88 -18.60
N ALA A 198 28.46 37.59 -19.19
CA ALA A 198 27.91 37.28 -20.49
C ALA A 198 29.02 37.18 -21.56
N THR A 199 28.99 36.10 -22.34
CA THR A 199 29.43 36.16 -23.74
C THR A 199 28.22 35.84 -24.60
N ALA A 200 27.73 36.86 -25.30
CA ALA A 200 26.70 36.70 -26.30
C ALA A 200 27.31 36.08 -27.55
N ALA A 201 26.75 34.96 -28.00
CA ALA A 201 26.91 34.50 -29.38
C ALA A 201 25.50 34.41 -29.99
N HIS A 202 25.20 35.38 -30.86
CA HIS A 202 24.01 35.37 -31.71
C HIS A 202 24.39 34.73 -33.06
N ALA A 203 23.61 33.76 -33.52
CA ALA A 203 23.32 33.48 -34.94
C ALA A 203 22.35 32.30 -35.02
N ARG A 204 21.37 32.17 -35.93
CA ARG A 204 20.64 33.03 -36.88
C ARG A 204 19.39 32.21 -37.25
N GLN A 205 18.28 32.86 -37.57
CA GLN A 205 17.13 32.22 -38.23
C GLN A 205 17.46 31.93 -39.71
N HIS A 206 17.07 30.74 -40.16
CA HIS A 206 16.71 30.37 -41.53
C HIS A 206 15.82 29.13 -41.39
N GLY A 207 14.65 28.97 -42.01
CA GLY A 207 13.80 29.74 -42.91
C GLY A 207 12.51 28.94 -43.08
#